data_AF-A0A7I7TY80-F1
#
_entry.id   AF-A0A7I7TY80-F1
#
_cell.length_a   1.000
_cell.length_b   1.000
_cell.length_c   1.000
_cell.angle_alpha   90.00
_cell.angle_beta   90.00
_cell.angle_gamma   90.00
#
_symmetry.space_group_name_H-M   'P 1'
#
loop_
_entity.id
_entity.type
_entity.pdbx_description
1 polymer ?
#
loop_
_entity_poly.entity_id
_entity_poly.type
_entity_poly.pdbx_seq_one_letter_code
_entity_poly.pdbx_strand_id
1 'polypeptide(L)' 'MGMLSDLRRLLSYEMTLAEWFGTAVLLLAPYGAIGLVFAVLRPDFVTAVDGPAKVPAFVGTVLFWPLLLFADVCPP' A
#
# COMPACT_ATOMS: atom_id res chain seq x y z
N MET A 1 -32.26 12.92 -4.73
CA MET A 1 -30.82 12.94 -5.05
C MET A 1 -30.42 11.53 -5.41
N GLY A 2 -29.97 11.29 -6.65
CA GLY A 2 -29.59 9.96 -7.11
C GLY A 2 -28.07 9.77 -7.07
N MET A 3 -27.62 8.55 -6.82
CA MET A 3 -26.20 8.15 -6.71
C MET A 3 -25.32 8.68 -7.87
N LEU A 4 -25.89 8.80 -9.08
CA LEU A 4 -25.19 9.33 -10.25
C LEU A 4 -24.92 10.84 -10.19
N SER A 5 -25.78 11.62 -9.53
CA SER A 5 -25.57 13.06 -9.33
C SER A 5 -24.44 13.33 -8.35
N ASP A 6 -24.31 12.51 -7.30
CA ASP A 6 -23.24 12.66 -6.30
C ASP A 6 -21.88 12.24 -6.87
N LEU A 7 -21.83 11.16 -7.65
CA LEU A 7 -20.65 10.75 -8.42
C LEU A 7 -20.21 11.85 -9.39
N ARG A 8 -21.15 12.43 -10.16
CA ARG A 8 -20.83 13.54 -11.08
C ARG A 8 -20.25 14.76 -10.35
N ARG A 9 -20.76 15.06 -9.15
CA ARG A 9 -20.30 16.18 -8.34
C ARG A 9 -18.88 15.95 -7.79
N LEU A 10 -18.56 14.72 -7.40
CA LEU A 10 -17.20 14.32 -7.00
C LEU A 10 -16.23 14.36 -8.19
N LEU A 11 -16.64 13.84 -9.34
CA LEU A 11 -15.83 13.86 -10.58
C LEU A 11 -15.64 15.27 -11.15
N SER A 12 -16.54 16.22 -10.85
CA SER A 12 -16.40 17.63 -11.23
C SER A 12 -15.57 18.45 -10.24
N TYR A 13 -15.10 17.85 -9.14
CA TYR A 13 -14.29 18.56 -8.15
C TYR A 13 -12.86 18.73 -8.69
N GLU A 14 -12.50 19.96 -9.06
CA GLU A 14 -11.13 20.33 -9.42
C GLU A 14 -10.26 20.40 -8.17
N MET A 15 -9.62 19.30 -7.79
CA MET A 15 -8.58 19.33 -6.77
C MET A 15 -7.30 19.96 -7.34
N THR A 16 -6.68 20.86 -6.56
CA THR A 16 -5.37 21.38 -6.91
C THR A 16 -4.30 20.27 -6.85
N LEU A 17 -3.22 20.40 -7.62
CA LEU A 17 -2.08 19.46 -7.57
C LEU A 17 -1.54 19.27 -6.14
N ALA A 18 -1.48 20.35 -5.35
CA ALA A 18 -1.03 20.30 -3.96
C ALA A 18 -1.95 19.42 -3.10
N GLU A 19 -3.27 19.51 -3.30
CA GLU A 19 -4.27 18.70 -2.60
C GLU A 19 -4.17 17.22 -2.96
N TRP A 20 -3.90 16.91 -4.23
CA TRP A 20 -3.63 15.54 -4.67
C TRP A 20 -2.41 14.94 -3.98
N PHE A 21 -1.28 15.66 -3.95
CA PHE A 21 -0.08 15.19 -3.26
C PHE A 21 -0.29 15.08 -1.75
N GLY A 22 -0.95 16.06 -1.14
CA GLY A 22 -1.29 16.01 0.29
C GLY A 22 -2.13 14.78 0.63
N THR A 23 -3.16 14.51 -0.17
CA THR A 23 -4.03 13.32 0.01
C THR A 23 -3.24 12.03 -0.21
N ALA A 24 -2.41 11.96 -1.25
CA ALA A 24 -1.58 10.79 -1.51
C ALA A 24 -0.62 10.51 -0.35
N VAL A 25 0.08 11.53 0.17
CA VAL A 25 0.97 11.37 1.32
C VAL A 25 0.20 10.99 2.58
N LEU A 26 -0.98 11.58 2.81
CA LEU A 26 -1.83 11.27 3.96
C LEU A 26 -2.24 9.78 3.98
N LEU A 27 -2.41 9.17 2.81
CA LEU A 27 -2.74 7.75 2.68
C LEU A 27 -1.49 6.86 2.67
N LEU A 28 -0.45 7.25 1.93
CA LEU A 28 0.77 6.45 1.75
C LEU A 28 1.63 6.40 3.01
N ALA A 29 1.67 7.48 3.80
CA ALA A 29 2.46 7.52 5.02
C ALA A 29 2.01 6.48 6.06
N PRO A 30 0.73 6.42 6.49
CA PRO A 30 0.28 5.39 7.42
C PRO A 30 0.35 3.99 6.80
N TYR A 31 0.04 3.85 5.51
CA TYR A 31 0.14 2.56 4.82
C TYR A 31 1.58 2.01 4.82
N GLY A 32 2.55 2.86 4.47
CA GLY A 32 3.97 2.51 4.45
C GLY A 32 4.52 2.27 5.85
N ALA A 33 4.08 3.05 6.85
CA ALA A 33 4.46 2.82 8.25
C ALA A 33 4.01 1.44 8.74
N ILE A 34 2.76 1.04 8.43
CA ILE A 34 2.27 -0.31 8.76
C ILE A 34 3.07 -1.37 8.00
N GLY A 35 3.36 -1.15 6.71
CA GLY A 35 4.19 -2.05 5.90
C GLY A 35 5.59 -2.24 6.48
N LEU A 36 6.21 -1.18 7.01
CA LEU A 36 7.50 -1.24 7.70
C LEU A 36 7.41 -2.07 8.99
N VAL A 37 6.41 -1.81 9.83
CA VAL A 37 6.17 -2.61 11.04
C VAL A 37 5.95 -4.08 10.68
N PHE A 38 5.15 -4.35 9.64
CA PHE A 38 4.90 -5.70 9.14
C PHE A 38 6.19 -6.39 8.67
N ALA A 39 7.04 -5.72 7.89
CA ALA A 39 8.29 -6.29 7.40
C ALA A 39 9.27 -6.65 8.55
N VAL A 40 9.21 -5.94 9.68
CA VAL A 40 9.97 -6.28 10.90
C VAL A 40 9.36 -7.50 11.61
N LEU A 41 8.03 -7.57 11.69
CA LEU A 41 7.32 -8.67 12.35
C LEU A 41 7.30 -9.97 11.54
N ARG A 42 7.43 -9.88 10.21
CA ARG A 42 7.42 -10.97 9.24
C ARG A 42 8.69 -10.94 8.37
N PRO A 43 9.87 -11.24 8.97
CA PRO A 43 11.13 -11.21 8.23
C PRO A 43 11.26 -12.36 7.23
N ASP A 44 10.38 -13.36 7.29
CA ASP A 44 10.36 -14.56 6.44
C ASP A 44 10.40 -14.21 4.95
N PHE A 45 9.65 -13.19 4.52
CA PHE A 45 9.62 -12.73 3.12
C PHE A 45 10.96 -12.16 2.62
N VAL A 46 11.80 -11.65 3.52
CA VAL A 46 13.10 -11.07 3.19
C VAL A 46 14.23 -12.08 3.39
N THR A 47 14.12 -12.95 4.40
CA THR A 47 15.12 -13.98 4.67
C THR A 47 15.04 -15.17 3.71
N ALA A 48 13.90 -15.36 3.03
CA ALA A 48 13.75 -16.40 2.01
C ALA A 48 14.60 -16.17 0.75
N VAL A 49 15.16 -14.96 0.57
CA VAL A 49 16.04 -14.62 -0.56
C VAL A 49 17.43 -14.23 -0.08
N ASP A 50 18.44 -14.61 -0.84
CA ASP A 50 19.85 -14.34 -0.52
C ASP A 50 20.45 -13.16 -1.29
N GLY A 51 21.49 -12.57 -0.69
CA GLY A 51 22.30 -11.55 -1.33
C GLY A 51 21.53 -10.27 -1.73
N PRO A 52 21.80 -9.70 -2.91
CA PRO A 52 21.25 -8.39 -3.31
C PRO A 52 19.73 -8.41 -3.53
N ALA A 53 19.11 -9.58 -3.68
CA ALA A 53 17.67 -9.73 -3.83
C ALA A 53 16.88 -9.37 -2.54
N LYS A 54 17.56 -9.23 -1.39
CA LYS A 54 16.92 -8.81 -0.13
C LYS A 54 16.33 -7.40 -0.21
N VAL A 55 16.95 -6.48 -0.95
CA VAL A 55 16.45 -5.11 -1.10
C VAL A 55 15.08 -5.08 -1.78
N PRO A 56 14.90 -5.63 -3.00
CA PRO A 56 13.59 -5.66 -3.63
C PRO A 56 12.58 -6.53 -2.85
N ALA A 57 13.00 -7.58 -2.15
CA ALA A 57 12.10 -8.35 -1.29
C ALA A 57 11.59 -7.55 -0.09
N PHE A 58 12.45 -6.78 0.57
CA PHE A 58 12.05 -5.87 1.65
C PHE A 58 11.09 -4.79 1.14
N VAL A 59 11.41 -4.15 0.01
CA VAL A 59 10.53 -3.15 -0.63
C VAL A 59 9.19 -3.79 -1.00
N GLY A 60 9.20 -4.98 -1.59
CA GLY A 60 7.99 -5.73 -1.92
C GLY A 60 7.15 -6.06 -0.68
N THR A 61 7.80 -6.45 0.43
CA THR A 61 7.10 -6.74 1.69
C THR A 61 6.43 -5.51 2.25
N VAL A 62 7.09 -4.35 2.25
CA VAL A 62 6.51 -3.08 2.71
C VAL A 62 5.37 -2.61 1.81
N LEU A 63 5.51 -2.75 0.48
CA LEU A 63 4.51 -2.26 -0.46
C LEU A 63 3.29 -3.18 -0.57
N PHE A 64 3.47 -4.49 -0.46
CA PHE A 64 2.43 -5.49 -0.67
C PHE A 64 1.97 -6.21 0.61
N TRP A 65 2.29 -5.67 1.79
CA TRP A 65 1.94 -6.26 3.09
C TRP A 65 0.47 -6.73 3.22
N PRO A 66 -0.57 -6.02 2.73
CA PRO A 66 -1.95 -6.48 2.89
C PRO A 66 -2.23 -7.73 2.05
N LEU A 67 -1.61 -7.84 0.87
CA LEU A 67 -1.75 -9.04 0.03
C LEU A 67 -1.04 -10.23 0.67
N LEU A 68 0.12 -10.00 1.30
CA LEU A 68 0.90 -11.04 1.96
C LEU A 68 0.17 -11.65 3.16
N LEU A 69 -0.72 -10.91 3.83
CA LEU A 69 -1.63 -11.47 4.85
C LEU A 69 -2.50 -12.61 4.29
N PHE A 70 -2.83 -12.55 2.99
CA PHE A 70 -3.64 -13.56 2.32
C PHE A 70 -2.80 -14.64 1.64
N ALA A 71 -1.50 -14.43 1.46
CA ALA A 71 -0.62 -15.43 0.86
C ALA A 71 -0.51 -16.69 1.73
N ASP A 72 -0.59 -16.54 3.05
CA ASP A 72 -0.51 -17.67 3.99
C ASP A 72 -1.80 -18.54 4.02
N VAL A 73 -2.95 -18.01 3.61
CA VAL A 73 -4.25 -18.71 3.67
C VAL A 73 -4.62 -19.45 2.38
N CYS A 74 -3.92 -19.19 1.28
CA CYS A 74 -4.12 -19.91 0.02
C CYS A 74 -2.81 -20.56 -0.44
N PRO A 75 -2.39 -21.67 0.19
CA PRO A 75 -1.27 -22.45 -0.31
C PRO A 75 -1.62 -23.08 -1.68
N PRO A 76 -0.66 -23.16 -2.63
CA PRO A 76 -0.82 -23.90 -3.87
C PRO A 76 -0.93 -25.42 -3.68
#